data_AF-A0A382S1A1-F1
#
_entry.id   AF-A0A382S1A1-F1
#
_cell.length_a   1.000
_cell.length_b   1.000
_cell.length_c   1.000
_cell.angle_alpha   90.00
_cell.angle_beta   90.00
_cell.angle_gamma   90.00
#
_symmetry.space_group_name_H-M   'P 1'
#
loop_
_entity.id
_entity.type
_entity.pdbx_description
1 polymer ?
#
loop_
_entity_poly.entity_id
_entity_poly.type
_entity_poly.pdbx_seq_one_letter_code
_entity_poly.pdbx_strand_id
1 'polypeptide(L)'
;MSLKLLFKIFAGLQLIQGVMMLFGGSMISEMNAWTHSIGITTMTEHHGAGLICIAILFWMLPKWMSDQQLKEIVPAIIVIQVILAIMPVYHAAVEAIPTNPAFFVLMAVLIGLIGMFYMESKKNVITS
;
A
#
# COMPACT_ATOMS: atom_id res chain seq x y z
N MET A 1 -8.43 2.25 -17.36
CA MET A 1 -7.93 0.98 -16.80
C MET A 1 -9.11 0.29 -16.12
N SER A 2 -9.15 -1.04 -15.95
CA SER A 2 -10.26 -1.66 -15.20
C SER A 2 -9.99 -1.63 -13.69
N LEU A 3 -11.04 -1.61 -12.86
CA LEU A 3 -10.89 -1.75 -11.40
C LEU A 3 -10.17 -3.05 -11.05
N LYS A 4 -10.51 -4.16 -11.72
CA LYS A 4 -9.81 -5.45 -11.52
C LYS A 4 -8.30 -5.33 -11.69
N LEU A 5 -7.82 -4.55 -12.66
CA LEU A 5 -6.39 -4.31 -12.85
C LEU A 5 -5.80 -3.43 -11.74
N LEU A 6 -6.51 -2.37 -11.32
CA LEU A 6 -6.07 -1.52 -10.20
C LEU A 6 -5.88 -2.31 -8.89
N PHE A 7 -6.84 -3.18 -8.55
CA PHE A 7 -6.72 -4.07 -7.39
C PHE A 7 -5.47 -4.96 -7.48
N LYS A 8 -5.17 -5.52 -8.65
CA LYS A 8 -3.96 -6.34 -8.85
C LYS A 8 -2.67 -5.54 -8.80
N ILE A 9 -2.65 -4.32 -9.34
CA ILE A 9 -1.49 -3.42 -9.26
C ILE A 9 -1.21 -3.08 -7.80
N PHE A 10 -2.25 -2.66 -7.05
CA PHE A 10 -2.12 -2.37 -5.63
C PHE A 10 -1.61 -3.60 -4.87
N ALA A 11 -2.20 -4.78 -5.11
CA ALA A 11 -1.74 -6.03 -4.52
C ALA A 11 -0.27 -6.32 -4.82
N GLY A 12 0.18 -6.16 -6.07
CA GLY A 12 1.58 -6.36 -6.44
C GLY A 12 2.53 -5.42 -5.70
N LEU A 13 2.16 -4.14 -5.58
CA LEU A 13 2.96 -3.16 -4.84
C LEU A 13 3.05 -3.50 -3.35
N GLN A 14 1.93 -3.88 -2.72
CA GLN A 14 1.91 -4.30 -1.33
C GLN A 14 2.68 -5.60 -1.11
N LEU A 15 2.68 -6.52 -2.09
CA LEU A 15 3.48 -7.75 -2.01
C LEU A 15 4.97 -7.44 -2.04
N ILE A 16 5.41 -6.60 -2.98
CA ILE A 16 6.82 -6.18 -3.11
C ILE A 16 7.26 -5.47 -1.82
N GLN A 17 6.47 -4.51 -1.34
CA GLN A 17 6.77 -3.82 -0.09
C GLN A 17 6.78 -4.79 1.11
N GLY A 18 5.79 -5.68 1.19
CA GLY A 18 5.69 -6.67 2.25
C GLY A 18 6.90 -7.60 2.31
N VAL A 19 7.36 -8.10 1.17
CA VAL A 19 8.58 -8.93 1.09
C VAL A 19 9.82 -8.13 1.47
N MET A 20 9.96 -6.89 0.98
CA MET A 20 11.09 -6.03 1.36
C MET A 20 11.11 -5.74 2.86
N MET A 21 9.96 -5.52 3.49
CA MET A 21 9.88 -5.28 4.93
C MET A 21 10.05 -6.56 5.76
N LEU A 22 9.58 -7.69 5.25
CA LEU A 22 9.73 -9.00 5.91
C LEU A 22 11.20 -9.40 6.06
N PHE A 23 12.06 -9.06 5.10
CA PHE A 23 13.47 -9.47 5.11
C PHE A 23 14.47 -8.31 5.19
N GLY A 24 14.00 -7.07 5.24
CA GLY A 24 14.82 -5.86 5.09
C GLY A 24 15.10 -5.07 6.36
N GLY A 25 14.84 -5.61 7.56
CA GLY A 25 14.95 -4.86 8.82
C GLY A 25 16.30 -4.15 9.04
N SER A 26 17.41 -4.81 8.71
CA SER A 26 18.76 -4.21 8.78
C SER A 26 18.97 -3.10 7.75
N MET A 27 18.61 -3.36 6.50
CA MET A 27 18.66 -2.38 5.40
C MET A 27 17.81 -1.14 5.70
N ILE A 28 16.60 -1.31 6.23
CA ILE A 28 15.71 -0.22 6.63
C ILE A 28 16.38 0.61 7.73
N SER A 29 17.02 -0.04 8.70
CA SER A 29 17.72 0.68 9.77
C SER A 29 18.85 1.54 9.21
N GLU A 30 19.67 0.97 8.31
CA GLU A 30 20.77 1.67 7.66
C GLU A 30 20.30 2.87 6.82
N MET A 31 19.29 2.66 5.96
CA MET A 31 18.74 3.70 5.09
C MET A 31 18.17 4.90 5.86
N ASN A 32 17.70 4.68 7.09
CA ASN A 32 17.12 5.72 7.94
C ASN A 32 18.09 6.19 9.05
N ALA A 33 19.35 5.74 9.05
CA ALA A 33 20.34 6.02 10.09
C ALA A 33 19.88 5.65 11.51
N TRP A 34 19.08 4.59 11.63
CA TRP A 34 18.62 4.06 12.92
C TRP A 34 19.64 3.10 13.52
N THR A 35 19.72 3.07 14.86
CA THR A 35 20.42 1.99 15.55
C THR A 35 19.62 0.70 15.39
N HIS A 36 20.19 -0.28 14.69
CA HIS A 36 19.52 -1.55 14.46
C HIS A 36 19.27 -2.30 15.78
N SER A 37 18.10 -2.94 15.89
CA SER A 37 17.73 -3.73 17.06
C SER A 37 16.77 -4.85 16.70
N ILE A 38 16.67 -5.86 17.57
CA ILE A 38 15.71 -6.96 17.44
C ILE A 38 14.28 -6.40 17.36
N GLY A 39 13.96 -5.36 18.14
CA GLY A 39 12.65 -4.71 18.11
C GLY A 39 12.30 -4.13 16.73
N ILE A 40 13.25 -3.50 16.03
CA ILE A 40 13.03 -3.02 14.66
C ILE A 40 12.76 -4.19 13.72
N THR A 41 13.60 -5.22 13.76
CA THR A 41 13.43 -6.43 12.93
C THR A 41 12.04 -7.05 13.11
N THR A 42 11.64 -7.29 14.36
CA THR A 42 10.33 -7.87 14.68
C THR A 42 9.17 -7.02 14.18
N MET A 43 9.24 -5.69 14.32
CA MET A 43 8.18 -4.80 13.84
C MET A 43 8.14 -4.72 12.32
N THR A 44 9.29 -4.69 11.64
CA THR A 44 9.36 -4.70 10.17
C THR A 44 8.85 -6.02 9.59
N GLU A 45 9.19 -7.15 10.22
CA GLU A 45 8.70 -8.48 9.85
C GLU A 45 7.18 -8.56 10.01
N HIS A 46 6.64 -8.12 11.15
CA HIS A 46 5.21 -8.14 11.40
C HIS A 46 4.44 -7.23 10.43
N HIS A 47 4.96 -6.03 10.17
CA HIS A 47 4.36 -5.14 9.18
C HIS A 47 4.43 -5.73 7.77
N GLY A 48 5.57 -6.31 7.39
CA GLY A 48 5.76 -7.00 6.11
C GLY A 48 4.77 -8.14 5.91
N ALA A 49 4.57 -8.97 6.93
CA ALA A 49 3.56 -10.04 6.92
C ALA A 49 2.14 -9.46 6.74
N GLY A 50 1.81 -8.37 7.41
CA GLY A 50 0.52 -7.67 7.24
C GLY A 50 0.31 -7.19 5.80
N LEU A 51 1.32 -6.60 5.16
CA LEU A 51 1.27 -6.17 3.77
C LEU A 51 1.12 -7.34 2.80
N ILE A 52 1.76 -8.48 3.06
CA ILE A 52 1.58 -9.71 2.27
C ILE A 52 0.13 -10.20 2.37
N CYS A 53 -0.47 -10.21 3.57
CA CYS A 53 -1.89 -10.55 3.74
C CYS A 53 -2.80 -9.60 2.96
N ILE A 54 -2.56 -8.29 3.02
CA ILE A 54 -3.29 -7.28 2.24
C ILE A 54 -3.14 -7.55 0.75
N ALA A 55 -1.92 -7.84 0.28
CA ALA A 55 -1.65 -8.14 -1.12
C ALA A 55 -2.45 -9.35 -1.60
N ILE A 56 -2.47 -10.44 -0.83
CA ILE A 56 -3.25 -11.64 -1.15
C ILE A 56 -4.74 -11.30 -1.25
N LEU A 57 -5.29 -10.58 -0.26
CA LEU A 57 -6.70 -10.18 -0.28
C LEU A 57 -7.04 -9.35 -1.53
N PHE A 58 -6.26 -8.31 -1.81
CA PHE A 58 -6.50 -7.44 -2.96
C PHE A 58 -6.30 -8.14 -4.31
N TRP A 59 -5.42 -9.14 -4.38
CA TRP A 59 -5.27 -9.97 -5.58
C TRP A 59 -6.48 -10.85 -5.83
N MET A 60 -7.14 -11.29 -4.75
CA MET A 60 -8.25 -12.24 -4.81
C MET A 60 -9.62 -11.56 -4.94
N LEU A 61 -9.81 -10.35 -4.39
CA LEU A 61 -11.08 -9.60 -4.46
C LEU A 61 -11.66 -9.54 -5.89
N PRO A 62 -10.89 -9.24 -6.96
CA PRO A 62 -11.42 -9.22 -8.33
C PRO A 62 -11.89 -10.58 -8.88
N LYS A 63 -11.54 -11.68 -8.22
CA LYS A 63 -11.99 -13.04 -8.57
C LYS A 63 -13.28 -13.42 -7.83
N TRP A 64 -13.51 -12.81 -6.67
CA TRP A 64 -14.64 -13.12 -5.79
C TRP A 64 -15.84 -12.21 -6.00
N MET A 65 -15.64 -11.04 -6.62
CA MET A 65 -16.64 -9.99 -6.72
C MET A 65 -16.92 -9.62 -8.18
N SER A 66 -18.17 -9.26 -8.45
CA SER A 66 -18.57 -8.63 -9.72
C SER A 66 -17.98 -7.22 -9.84
N ASP A 67 -17.99 -6.67 -11.05
CA ASP A 67 -17.51 -5.30 -11.30
C ASP A 67 -18.31 -4.24 -10.52
N GLN A 68 -19.60 -4.48 -10.29
CA GLN A 68 -20.45 -3.60 -9.49
C GLN A 68 -20.07 -3.66 -8.01
N GLN A 69 -19.89 -4.85 -7.44
CA GLN A 69 -19.45 -5.03 -6.05
C GLN A 69 -18.06 -4.43 -5.81
N LEU A 70 -17.13 -4.58 -6.78
CA LEU A 70 -15.81 -3.94 -6.69
C LEU A 70 -15.91 -2.41 -6.61
N LYS A 71 -16.85 -1.79 -7.33
CA LYS A 71 -17.08 -0.34 -7.26
C LYS A 71 -17.60 0.08 -5.90
N GLU A 72 -18.53 -0.69 -5.34
CA GLU A 72 -19.16 -0.39 -4.05
C GLU A 72 -18.17 -0.41 -2.88
N ILE A 73 -17.14 -1.25 -2.94
CA ILE A 73 -16.12 -1.32 -1.88
C ILE A 73 -15.02 -0.25 -2.02
N VAL A 74 -14.90 0.45 -3.15
CA VAL A 74 -13.81 1.43 -3.37
C VAL A 74 -13.67 2.47 -2.25
N PRO A 75 -14.74 3.06 -1.68
CA PRO A 75 -14.59 3.98 -0.56
C PRO A 75 -13.82 3.38 0.63
N ALA A 76 -14.09 2.13 0.99
CA ALA A 76 -13.35 1.44 2.05
C ALA A 76 -11.88 1.18 1.66
N ILE A 77 -11.64 0.85 0.39
CA ILE A 77 -10.30 0.66 -0.16
C ILE A 77 -9.48 1.95 -0.15
N ILE A 78 -10.12 3.09 -0.42
CA ILE A 78 -9.49 4.41 -0.29
C ILE A 78 -9.14 4.69 1.17
N VAL A 79 -10.03 4.42 2.12
CA VAL A 79 -9.75 4.58 3.55
C VAL A 79 -8.55 3.75 4.00
N ILE A 80 -8.47 2.48 3.57
CA ILE A 80 -7.30 1.62 3.85
C ILE A 80 -6.00 2.27 3.34
N GLN A 81 -6.01 2.76 2.10
CA GLN A 81 -4.83 3.41 1.52
C GLN A 81 -4.46 4.72 2.23
N VAL A 82 -5.45 5.50 2.66
CA VAL A 82 -5.20 6.73 3.44
C VAL A 82 -4.55 6.38 4.78
N ILE A 83 -4.99 5.33 5.47
CA ILE A 83 -4.36 4.85 6.71
C ILE A 83 -2.91 4.40 6.45
N LEU A 84 -2.65 3.70 5.34
CA LEU A 84 -1.29 3.31 4.97
C LEU A 84 -0.41 4.52 4.63
N ALA A 85 -0.98 5.57 4.04
CA ALA A 85 -0.27 6.78 3.64
C ALA A 85 0.00 7.74 4.81
N ILE A 86 -0.89 7.82 5.81
CA ILE A 86 -0.74 8.76 6.92
C ILE A 86 0.41 8.39 7.86
N MET A 87 0.72 7.10 7.99
CA MET A 87 1.81 6.65 8.88
C MET A 87 3.20 7.14 8.41
N PRO A 88 3.62 6.96 7.14
CA PRO A 88 4.86 7.57 6.64
C PRO A 88 4.88 9.09 6.77
N VAL A 89 3.77 9.77 6.53
CA VAL A 89 3.67 11.24 6.69
C VAL A 89 3.92 11.65 8.13
N TYR A 90 3.29 10.95 9.08
CA TYR A 90 3.52 11.18 10.51
C TYR A 90 4.99 10.96 10.88
N HIS A 91 5.59 9.85 10.46
CA HIS A 91 7.00 9.55 10.74
C HIS A 91 7.95 10.58 10.14
N ALA A 92 7.66 11.10 8.95
CA ALA A 92 8.45 12.16 8.35
C ALA A 92 8.30 13.49 9.14
N ALA A 93 7.08 13.80 9.60
CA ALA A 93 6.80 15.02 10.35
C ALA A 93 7.46 15.06 11.74
N VAL A 94 7.65 13.90 12.38
CA VAL A 94 8.39 13.78 13.65
C VAL A 94 9.86 13.42 13.46
N GLU A 95 10.36 13.54 12.23
CA GLU A 95 11.76 13.31 11.86
C GLU A 95 12.26 11.87 12.14
N ALA A 96 11.35 10.91 12.27
CA ALA A 96 11.68 9.50 12.45
C ALA A 96 12.20 8.86 11.15
N ILE A 97 11.75 9.34 9.98
CA ILE A 97 12.30 8.96 8.67
C ILE A 97 12.76 10.21 7.91
N PRO A 98 13.77 10.12 7.02
CA PRO A 98 14.21 11.24 6.22
C PRO A 98 13.16 11.60 5.16
N THR A 99 12.87 12.89 5.03
CA THR A 99 12.07 13.42 3.93
C THR A 99 12.95 13.55 2.68
N ASN A 100 13.04 12.47 1.90
CA ASN A 100 13.95 12.35 0.76
C ASN A 100 13.19 11.97 -0.53
N PRO A 101 13.87 11.87 -1.70
CA PRO A 101 13.20 11.51 -2.95
C PRO A 101 12.42 10.19 -2.89
N ALA A 102 12.91 9.18 -2.18
CA ALA A 102 12.20 7.90 -2.05
C ALA A 102 10.87 8.05 -1.30
N PHE A 103 10.84 8.86 -0.24
CA PHE A 103 9.60 9.22 0.46
C PHE A 103 8.59 9.89 -0.49
N PHE A 104 9.03 10.88 -1.28
CA PHE A 104 8.13 11.57 -2.22
C PHE A 104 7.61 10.64 -3.32
N VAL A 105 8.44 9.72 -3.83
CA VAL A 105 8.01 8.71 -4.80
C VAL A 105 6.94 7.79 -4.19
N LEU A 106 7.17 7.29 -2.97
CA LEU A 106 6.18 6.47 -2.25
C LEU A 106 4.84 7.20 -2.10
N MET A 107 4.88 8.45 -1.64
CA MET A 107 3.68 9.26 -1.45
C MET A 107 2.96 9.56 -2.77
N ALA A 108 3.70 9.88 -3.83
CA ALA A 108 3.12 10.11 -5.16
C ALA A 108 2.42 8.85 -5.71
N VAL A 109 3.02 7.67 -5.54
CA VAL A 109 2.41 6.39 -5.93
C VAL A 109 1.12 6.13 -5.15
N LEU A 110 1.13 6.31 -3.82
CA LEU A 110 -0.05 6.09 -2.98
C LEU A 110 -1.19 7.07 -3.31
N ILE A 111 -0.89 8.36 -3.42
CA ILE A 111 -1.88 9.38 -3.78
C ILE A 111 -2.42 9.14 -5.20
N GLY A 112 -1.54 8.76 -6.13
CA GLY A 112 -1.91 8.40 -7.50
C GLY A 112 -2.86 7.19 -7.53
N LEU A 113 -2.59 6.15 -6.74
CA LEU A 113 -3.47 4.97 -6.63
C LEU A 113 -4.84 5.35 -6.05
N ILE A 114 -4.87 6.13 -4.97
CA ILE A 114 -6.13 6.64 -4.39
C ILE A 114 -6.95 7.40 -5.45
N GLY A 115 -6.31 8.31 -6.17
CA GLY A 115 -6.94 9.07 -7.25
C GLY A 115 -7.48 8.17 -8.36
N MET A 116 -6.69 7.19 -8.81
CA MET A 116 -7.14 6.23 -9.83
C MET A 116 -8.29 5.36 -9.36
N PHE A 117 -8.28 4.85 -8.12
CA PHE A 117 -9.39 4.10 -7.55
C PHE A 117 -10.68 4.93 -7.54
N TYR A 118 -10.60 6.18 -7.08
CA TYR A 118 -11.73 7.11 -7.08
C TYR A 118 -12.26 7.39 -8.50
N MET A 119 -11.37 7.68 -9.45
CA MET A 119 -11.76 7.99 -10.82
C MET A 119 -12.40 6.77 -11.51
N GLU A 120 -11.83 5.58 -11.35
CA GLU A 120 -12.36 4.36 -11.98
C GLU A 120 -13.67 3.88 -11.31
N SER A 121 -13.88 4.16 -10.02
CA SER A 121 -15.16 3.84 -9.36
C SER A 121 -16.33 4.70 -9.84
N LYS A 122 -16.05 5.90 -10.37
CA LYS A 122 -17.06 6.84 -10.89
C LYS A 122 -17.44 6.60 -12.35
N LYS A 123 -16.71 5.77 -13.09
CA LYS A 123 -17.09 5.42 -14.47
C LYS A 123 -18.34 4.53 -14.46
N ASN A 124 -19.21 4.65 -15.45
CA ASN A 124 -20.34 3.74 -15.61
C ASN A 124 -19.84 2.32 -15.93
N VAL A 125 -20.49 1.28 -15.41
CA VAL A 125 -20.26 -0.10 -15.91
C VAL A 125 -20.96 -0.14 -17.26
N ILE A 126 -20.23 -0.05 -18.37
CA ILE A 126 -20.81 -0.35 -19.67
C ILE A 126 -20.90 -1.87 -19.72
N THR A 127 -22.09 -2.40 -19.47
CA THR A 127 -22.39 -3.82 -19.71
C THR A 127 -22.34 -4.05 -21.22
N SER A 128 -21.27 -4.68 -21.72
CA SER A 128 -21.22 -5.27 -23.06
C SER A 128 -21.71 -6.70 -23.01
#